data_AF-A0A316WCV5-F1
#
_entry.id   AF-A0A316WCV5-F1
#
_cell.length_a   1.000
_cell.length_b   1.000
_cell.length_c   1.000
_cell.angle_alpha   90.00
_cell.angle_beta   90.00
_cell.angle_gamma   90.00
#
_symmetry.space_group_name_H-M   'P 1'
#
loop_
_entity.id
_entity.type
_entity.pdbx_description
1 polymer ?
#
loop_
_entity_poly.entity_id
_entity_poly.type
_entity_poly.pdbx_seq_one_letter_code
_entity_poly.pdbx_strand_id
1 'polypeptide(L)'
;MKKPIQVSNQGVTLDTSRRNFLKLSGVGLAVAGLTLIGCDDNDDFQIIEESKYDLGTGDVGVLNYAYALEQLEADFYTKVVNNFYTGISSIEKEVFTDLYHHEVIHRDFFKAAISGATDHVLPKLEFQYPNVNFNDRNSVLATAKALEDTGVAAYNGAGKYITNPAYLVIAGKIVSVEARHASAIRNLINPGSADFSGDDVIDANGLDLAKEPKDIVMAAGAFIKTPFTWKERGIN
;
A
#
# COMPACT_ATOMS: atom_id res chain seq x y z
N MET A 1 -22.25 30.98 -1.88
CA MET A 1 -21.77 30.12 -0.77
C MET A 1 -21.80 28.67 -1.26
N LYS A 2 -20.72 27.89 -1.10
CA LYS A 2 -20.73 26.46 -1.43
C LYS A 2 -21.53 25.71 -0.35
N LYS A 3 -22.43 24.79 -0.71
CA LYS A 3 -23.00 23.82 0.24
C LYS A 3 -21.97 22.68 0.44
N PRO A 4 -21.67 22.26 1.68
CA PRO A 4 -20.94 21.02 1.90
C PRO A 4 -21.83 19.84 1.48
N ILE A 5 -21.23 18.82 0.86
CA ILE A 5 -21.93 17.55 0.59
C ILE A 5 -22.10 16.82 1.93
N GLN A 6 -23.30 16.32 2.19
CA GLN A 6 -23.60 15.51 3.37
C GLN A 6 -23.59 14.04 2.98
N VAL A 7 -22.76 13.23 3.65
CA VAL A 7 -22.70 11.78 3.42
C VAL A 7 -23.91 11.12 4.10
N SER A 8 -24.85 10.62 3.30
CA SER A 8 -26.04 9.93 3.78
C SER A 8 -25.79 8.42 3.85
N ASN A 9 -25.47 7.90 5.03
CA ASN A 9 -25.43 6.46 5.29
C ASN A 9 -26.85 5.88 5.39
N GLN A 10 -27.60 5.87 4.28
CA GLN A 10 -28.75 4.98 4.13
C GLN A 10 -28.25 3.62 3.60
N GLY A 11 -28.37 2.60 4.45
CA GLY A 11 -27.68 1.33 4.25
C GLY A 11 -28.25 0.49 3.10
N VAL A 12 -27.34 -0.07 2.30
CA VAL A 12 -27.66 -1.17 1.39
C VAL A 12 -28.01 -2.41 2.22
N THR A 13 -29.25 -2.87 2.13
CA THR A 13 -29.74 -4.04 2.89
C THR A 13 -29.28 -5.35 2.24
N LEU A 14 -28.03 -5.73 2.50
CA LEU A 14 -27.51 -7.08 2.21
C LEU A 14 -27.95 -8.08 3.29
N ASP A 15 -29.15 -8.64 3.13
CA ASP A 15 -29.55 -9.81 3.92
C ASP A 15 -28.90 -11.08 3.38
N THR A 16 -27.81 -11.51 4.01
CA THR A 16 -27.43 -12.93 4.07
C THR A 16 -26.56 -13.20 5.31
N SER A 17 -27.16 -13.83 6.34
CA SER A 17 -26.58 -14.74 7.36
C SER A 17 -25.12 -14.62 7.88
N ARG A 18 -24.40 -13.49 7.74
CA ARG A 18 -23.00 -13.28 8.23
C ARG A 18 -22.86 -13.18 9.76
N ARG A 19 -23.63 -13.94 10.54
CA ARG A 19 -23.59 -13.98 12.01
C ARG A 19 -23.52 -15.41 12.56
N ASN A 20 -22.38 -16.08 12.34
CA ASN A 20 -21.99 -17.26 13.14
C ASN A 20 -20.48 -17.66 13.09
N PHE A 21 -19.63 -17.02 12.27
CA PHE A 21 -18.27 -17.57 12.02
C PHE A 21 -17.19 -17.24 13.08
N LEU A 22 -17.32 -16.16 13.87
CA LEU A 22 -16.32 -15.77 14.87
C LEU A 22 -16.92 -15.69 16.29
N LYS A 23 -17.20 -16.87 16.86
CA LYS A 23 -17.49 -17.07 18.29
C LYS A 23 -16.55 -18.13 18.90
N LEU A 24 -15.25 -18.09 18.58
CA LEU A 24 -14.29 -19.05 19.15
C LEU A 24 -12.84 -18.52 19.27
N SER A 25 -12.65 -17.49 20.09
CA SER A 25 -11.34 -17.19 20.71
C SER A 25 -11.55 -16.30 21.93
N GLY A 26 -11.10 -16.76 23.10
CA GLY A 26 -11.29 -16.03 24.36
C GLY A 26 -10.51 -16.66 25.52
N VAL A 27 -10.33 -15.86 26.57
CA VAL A 27 -9.54 -16.13 27.80
C VAL A 27 -8.02 -16.09 27.60
N GLY A 28 -7.45 -14.94 27.96
CA GLY A 28 -6.05 -14.73 28.35
C GLY A 28 -6.05 -13.67 29.48
N LEU A 29 -5.23 -13.86 30.51
CA LEU A 29 -5.34 -13.07 31.76
C LEU A 29 -4.44 -11.83 31.77
N ALA A 30 -4.88 -10.79 32.49
CA ALA A 30 -4.09 -9.59 32.73
C ALA A 30 -3.08 -9.81 33.88
N VAL A 31 -1.86 -9.32 33.70
CA VAL A 31 -0.85 -9.13 34.76
C VAL A 31 -0.19 -7.77 34.55
N ALA A 32 -0.04 -6.99 35.62
CA ALA A 32 0.68 -5.72 35.59
C ALA A 32 2.13 -5.93 36.05
N GLY A 33 3.07 -5.16 35.49
CA GLY A 33 4.47 -5.16 35.90
C GLY A 33 5.11 -3.79 35.67
N LEU A 34 5.41 -3.07 36.75
CA LEU A 34 6.32 -1.93 36.70
C LEU A 34 7.76 -2.41 36.87
N THR A 35 8.69 -1.77 36.17
CA THR A 35 10.08 -1.66 36.61
C THR A 35 10.48 -0.20 36.66
N LEU A 36 10.54 0.36 37.87
CA LEU A 36 11.18 1.65 38.12
C LEU A 36 12.65 1.41 38.48
N ILE A 37 13.54 1.75 37.55
CA ILE A 37 14.99 1.85 37.70
C ILE A 37 15.38 3.07 36.84
N GLY A 38 16.18 4.03 37.28
CA GLY A 38 16.82 4.23 38.58
C GLY A 38 18.01 5.16 38.36
N CYS A 39 18.00 6.36 38.95
CA CYS A 39 18.99 7.38 38.62
C CYS A 39 20.38 7.02 39.17
N ASP A 40 21.39 7.14 38.31
CA ASP A 40 22.80 7.24 38.68
C ASP A 40 23.48 8.19 37.67
N ASP A 41 24.33 9.09 38.13
CA ASP A 41 24.77 10.26 37.37
C ASP A 41 25.94 9.92 36.42
N ASN A 42 25.62 9.33 35.27
CA ASN A 42 26.55 9.21 34.12
C ASN A 42 25.81 9.54 32.81
N ASP A 43 26.14 10.69 32.20
CA ASP A 43 25.63 11.13 30.90
C ASP A 43 26.22 10.32 29.72
N ASP A 44 26.02 9.00 29.72
CA ASP A 44 26.12 8.21 28.48
C ASP A 44 24.82 8.39 27.71
N PHE A 45 24.81 9.36 26.78
CA PHE A 45 23.67 9.67 25.94
C PHE A 45 23.39 8.50 24.99
N GLN A 46 22.66 7.51 25.48
CA GLN A 46 22.09 6.44 24.67
C GLN A 46 21.16 7.07 23.65
N ILE A 47 21.71 7.27 22.45
CA ILE A 47 20.93 7.51 21.24
C ILE A 47 19.96 6.34 21.15
N ILE A 48 18.69 6.61 21.43
CA ILE A 48 17.61 5.70 21.08
C ILE A 48 17.57 5.71 19.55
N GLU A 49 18.34 4.83 18.91
CA GLU A 49 18.03 4.43 17.55
C GLU A 49 16.58 3.91 17.59
N GLU A 50 15.67 4.64 16.94
CA GLU A 50 14.30 4.15 16.76
C GLU A 50 14.40 2.73 16.19
N SER A 51 13.83 1.76 16.91
CA SER A 51 13.95 0.35 16.56
C SER A 51 13.20 0.07 15.26
N LYS A 52 13.92 0.24 14.13
CA LYS A 52 13.38 0.16 12.78
C LYS A 52 12.67 -1.16 12.61
N TYR A 53 11.38 -1.11 12.29
CA TYR A 53 10.57 -2.29 12.10
C TYR A 53 11.20 -3.19 11.01
N ASP A 54 11.37 -4.47 11.25
CA ASP A 54 11.85 -5.43 10.24
C ASP A 54 10.64 -6.05 9.56
N LEU A 55 10.54 -6.01 8.22
CA LEU A 55 9.41 -6.62 7.50
C LEU A 55 9.25 -8.12 7.79
N GLY A 56 10.33 -8.80 8.19
CA GLY A 56 10.38 -10.25 8.41
C GLY A 56 10.97 -11.01 7.21
N THR A 57 10.75 -12.32 7.16
CA THR A 57 11.25 -13.23 6.11
C THR A 57 10.14 -14.11 5.56
N GLY A 58 10.42 -14.79 4.44
CA GLY A 58 9.45 -15.64 3.75
C GLY A 58 8.15 -14.91 3.39
N ASP A 59 7.04 -15.65 3.34
CA ASP A 59 5.72 -15.13 3.01
C ASP A 59 5.29 -13.92 3.86
N VAL A 60 5.61 -13.90 5.16
CA VAL A 60 5.29 -12.75 6.04
C VAL A 60 6.06 -11.50 5.63
N GLY A 61 7.36 -11.65 5.30
CA GLY A 61 8.18 -10.57 4.77
C GLY A 61 7.62 -10.00 3.46
N VAL A 62 7.17 -10.89 2.55
CA VAL A 62 6.56 -10.49 1.27
C VAL A 62 5.22 -9.79 1.46
N LEU A 63 4.36 -10.27 2.36
CA LEU A 63 3.07 -9.65 2.66
C LEU A 63 3.24 -8.27 3.34
N ASN A 64 4.17 -8.14 4.30
CA ASN A 64 4.50 -6.83 4.89
C ASN A 64 5.13 -5.87 3.88
N TYR A 65 5.91 -6.38 2.92
CA TYR A 65 6.47 -5.59 1.81
C TYR A 65 5.37 -5.05 0.88
N ALA A 66 4.43 -5.90 0.44
CA ALA A 66 3.27 -5.45 -0.32
C ALA A 66 2.47 -4.39 0.46
N TYR A 67 2.14 -4.69 1.73
CA TYR A 67 1.43 -3.79 2.63
C TYR A 67 2.14 -2.43 2.88
N ALA A 68 3.45 -2.32 2.66
CA ALA A 68 4.16 -1.04 2.71
C ALA A 68 3.84 -0.14 1.50
N LEU A 69 3.69 -0.74 0.30
CA LEU A 69 3.34 -0.06 -0.94
C LEU A 69 1.85 0.35 -0.94
N GLU A 70 0.98 -0.58 -0.54
CA GLU A 70 -0.46 -0.34 -0.36
C GLU A 70 -0.76 0.81 0.61
N GLN A 71 0.07 0.96 1.66
CA GLN A 71 -0.02 2.11 2.55
C GLN A 71 0.39 3.43 1.88
N LEU A 72 1.41 3.42 1.01
CA LEU A 72 1.89 4.59 0.27
C LEU A 72 0.83 5.04 -0.74
N GLU A 73 0.30 4.11 -1.54
CA GLU A 73 -0.62 4.41 -2.63
C GLU A 73 -1.99 4.85 -2.08
N ALA A 74 -2.47 4.20 -1.01
CA ALA A 74 -3.65 4.68 -0.30
C ALA A 74 -3.46 6.07 0.34
N ASP A 75 -2.27 6.40 0.87
CA ASP A 75 -1.98 7.74 1.43
C ASP A 75 -1.84 8.81 0.32
N PHE A 76 -1.25 8.46 -0.82
CA PHE A 76 -1.15 9.32 -2.00
C PHE A 76 -2.55 9.67 -2.53
N TYR A 77 -3.38 8.67 -2.82
CA TYR A 77 -4.74 8.91 -3.31
C TYR A 77 -5.63 9.58 -2.27
N THR A 78 -5.42 9.31 -0.96
CA THR A 78 -6.07 10.09 0.11
C THR A 78 -5.79 11.59 -0.04
N LYS A 79 -4.57 12.00 -0.41
CA LYS A 79 -4.27 13.43 -0.64
C LYS A 79 -4.92 13.97 -1.92
N VAL A 80 -4.90 13.19 -3.01
CA VAL A 80 -5.53 13.56 -4.28
C VAL A 80 -7.03 13.80 -4.13
N VAL A 81 -7.78 12.88 -3.50
CA VAL A 81 -9.25 13.03 -3.38
C VAL A 81 -9.68 14.10 -2.37
N ASN A 82 -8.88 14.35 -1.32
CA ASN A 82 -9.18 15.42 -0.36
C ASN A 82 -8.92 16.83 -0.92
N ASN A 83 -8.02 16.98 -1.89
CA ASN A 83 -7.76 18.26 -2.57
C ASN A 83 -7.33 18.04 -4.03
N PHE A 84 -8.31 17.76 -4.90
CA PHE A 84 -8.08 17.64 -6.34
C PHE A 84 -7.49 18.91 -6.94
N TYR A 85 -6.59 18.76 -7.92
CA TYR A 85 -5.92 19.86 -8.61
C TYR A 85 -6.88 20.80 -9.36
N THR A 86 -6.42 22.03 -9.64
CA THR A 86 -7.26 23.01 -10.34
C THR A 86 -7.52 22.57 -11.79
N GLY A 87 -8.80 22.59 -12.21
CA GLY A 87 -9.20 22.24 -13.57
C GLY A 87 -9.47 20.74 -13.81
N ILE A 88 -9.41 19.89 -12.78
CA ILE A 88 -9.71 18.45 -12.91
C ILE A 88 -11.10 18.18 -13.53
N SER A 89 -11.16 17.24 -14.48
CA SER A 89 -12.39 16.79 -15.14
C SER A 89 -13.30 15.95 -14.23
N SER A 90 -14.46 15.54 -14.74
CA SER A 90 -15.31 14.55 -14.04
C SER A 90 -14.71 13.14 -14.06
N ILE A 91 -14.15 12.73 -15.21
CA ILE A 91 -13.61 11.38 -15.42
C ILE A 91 -12.39 11.15 -14.51
N GLU A 92 -11.49 12.14 -14.40
CA GLU A 92 -10.33 12.02 -13.51
C GLU A 92 -10.74 11.94 -12.04
N LYS A 93 -11.79 12.65 -11.60
CA LYS A 93 -12.32 12.52 -10.23
C LYS A 93 -12.89 11.13 -9.97
N GLU A 94 -13.62 10.58 -10.94
CA GLU A 94 -14.21 9.25 -10.87
C GLU A 94 -13.10 8.20 -10.70
N VAL A 95 -12.14 8.17 -11.63
CA VAL A 95 -10.97 7.26 -11.59
C VAL A 95 -10.15 7.43 -10.30
N PHE A 96 -9.80 8.65 -9.88
CA PHE A 96 -9.06 8.86 -8.62
C PHE A 96 -9.86 8.51 -7.35
N THR A 97 -11.19 8.54 -7.40
CA THR A 97 -12.03 8.11 -6.27
C THR A 97 -12.11 6.59 -6.19
N ASP A 98 -12.22 5.91 -7.33
CA ASP A 98 -12.19 4.44 -7.39
C ASP A 98 -10.82 3.89 -6.97
N LEU A 99 -9.72 4.47 -7.45
CA LEU A 99 -8.34 4.16 -7.00
C LEU A 99 -8.20 4.35 -5.48
N TYR A 100 -8.60 5.50 -4.95
CA TYR A 100 -8.62 5.73 -3.49
C TYR A 100 -9.40 4.64 -2.74
N HIS A 101 -10.51 4.16 -3.29
CA HIS A 101 -11.30 3.10 -2.67
C HIS A 101 -10.64 1.72 -2.75
N HIS A 102 -9.99 1.38 -3.87
CA HIS A 102 -9.29 0.11 -4.02
C HIS A 102 -8.05 0.06 -3.12
N GLU A 103 -7.20 1.09 -3.09
CA GLU A 103 -5.96 1.05 -2.28
C GLU A 103 -6.27 1.08 -0.77
N VAL A 104 -7.35 1.75 -0.37
CA VAL A 104 -7.89 1.63 1.00
C VAL A 104 -8.29 0.18 1.32
N ILE A 105 -8.95 -0.51 0.38
CA ILE A 105 -9.39 -1.90 0.54
C ILE A 105 -8.20 -2.86 0.54
N HIS A 106 -7.23 -2.71 -0.37
CA HIS A 106 -6.02 -3.53 -0.45
C HIS A 106 -5.18 -3.40 0.82
N ARG A 107 -4.85 -2.16 1.22
CA ARG A 107 -4.16 -1.84 2.48
C ARG A 107 -4.82 -2.49 3.70
N ASP A 108 -6.12 -2.29 3.86
CA ASP A 108 -6.85 -2.79 5.04
C ASP A 108 -7.07 -4.32 4.97
N PHE A 109 -7.11 -4.90 3.76
CA PHE A 109 -7.09 -6.34 3.53
C PHE A 109 -5.76 -6.96 3.95
N PHE A 110 -4.60 -6.42 3.54
CA PHE A 110 -3.30 -6.94 3.96
C PHE A 110 -3.13 -6.84 5.47
N LYS A 111 -3.50 -5.69 6.07
CA LYS A 111 -3.48 -5.53 7.52
C LYS A 111 -4.28 -6.64 8.22
N ALA A 112 -5.51 -6.90 7.77
CA ALA A 112 -6.36 -7.94 8.34
C ALA A 112 -5.82 -9.36 8.09
N ALA A 113 -5.25 -9.63 6.91
CA ALA A 113 -4.69 -10.93 6.56
C ALA A 113 -3.42 -11.25 7.36
N ILE A 114 -2.50 -10.28 7.50
CA ILE A 114 -1.24 -10.45 8.24
C ILE A 114 -1.54 -10.57 9.74
N SER A 115 -2.33 -9.67 10.33
CA SER A 115 -2.75 -9.78 11.74
C SER A 115 -3.62 -11.01 12.04
N GLY A 116 -4.21 -11.65 11.02
CA GLY A 116 -4.91 -12.94 11.15
C GLY A 116 -3.99 -14.16 11.15
N ALA A 117 -2.72 -13.99 10.76
CA ALA A 117 -1.72 -15.05 10.64
C ALA A 117 -0.52 -14.90 11.59
N THR A 118 -0.20 -13.67 12.01
CA THR A 118 0.96 -13.35 12.87
C THR A 118 0.79 -11.99 13.56
N ASP A 119 1.35 -11.84 14.75
CA ASP A 119 1.51 -10.53 15.41
C ASP A 119 2.55 -9.64 14.70
N HIS A 120 3.37 -10.22 13.80
CA HIS A 120 4.39 -9.53 13.03
C HIS A 120 3.80 -8.77 11.82
N VAL A 121 2.97 -7.76 12.11
CA VAL A 121 2.35 -6.85 11.13
C VAL A 121 3.05 -5.48 11.12
N LEU A 122 3.30 -4.95 9.92
CA LEU A 122 3.89 -3.62 9.72
C LEU A 122 3.03 -2.53 10.40
N PRO A 123 3.59 -1.63 11.23
CA PRO A 123 2.87 -0.47 11.75
C PRO A 123 2.39 0.47 10.64
N LYS A 124 1.57 1.46 11.01
CA LYS A 124 1.23 2.54 10.07
C LYS A 124 2.49 3.32 9.72
N LEU A 125 2.80 3.44 8.43
CA LEU A 125 3.89 4.26 7.92
C LEU A 125 3.46 5.74 7.76
N GLU A 126 4.44 6.64 7.90
CA GLU A 126 4.37 8.01 7.43
C GLU A 126 5.07 8.16 6.07
N PHE A 127 4.51 9.03 5.23
CA PHE A 127 4.99 9.29 3.88
C PHE A 127 5.23 10.78 3.64
N GLN A 128 6.08 11.07 2.66
CA GLN A 128 6.51 12.41 2.24
C GLN A 128 6.51 12.48 0.71
N TYR A 129 6.30 13.68 0.15
CA TYR A 129 6.15 13.84 -1.30
C TYR A 129 6.93 15.08 -1.77
N PRO A 130 8.26 15.13 -1.58
CA PRO A 130 9.06 16.35 -1.70
C PRO A 130 9.01 17.00 -3.09
N ASN A 131 8.73 16.22 -4.14
CA ASN A 131 8.71 16.66 -5.53
C ASN A 131 7.30 16.63 -6.17
N VAL A 132 6.23 16.46 -5.38
CA VAL A 132 4.85 16.34 -5.91
C VAL A 132 4.04 17.59 -5.62
N ASN A 133 3.56 18.26 -6.67
CA ASN A 133 2.61 19.36 -6.57
C ASN A 133 1.19 18.82 -6.75
N PHE A 134 0.50 18.52 -5.65
CA PHE A 134 -0.90 18.05 -5.66
C PHE A 134 -1.90 19.04 -6.27
N ASN A 135 -1.51 20.29 -6.55
CA ASN A 135 -2.35 21.27 -7.25
C ASN A 135 -2.12 21.31 -8.77
N ASP A 136 -1.16 20.54 -9.30
CA ASP A 136 -0.87 20.42 -10.73
C ASP A 136 -1.28 19.05 -11.30
N ARG A 137 -1.96 19.06 -12.45
CA ARG A 137 -2.45 17.86 -13.14
C ARG A 137 -1.33 16.89 -13.49
N ASN A 138 -0.25 17.41 -14.07
CA ASN A 138 0.79 16.59 -14.67
C ASN A 138 1.67 15.97 -13.57
N SER A 139 1.95 16.71 -12.50
CA SER A 139 2.62 16.20 -11.30
C SER A 139 1.83 15.08 -10.63
N VAL A 140 0.50 15.23 -10.48
CA VAL A 140 -0.35 14.17 -9.90
C VAL A 140 -0.41 12.94 -10.81
N LEU A 141 -0.70 13.09 -12.11
CA LEU A 141 -0.81 11.94 -13.02
C LEU A 141 0.54 11.23 -13.25
N ALA A 142 1.66 11.97 -13.31
CA ALA A 142 2.99 11.35 -13.43
C ALA A 142 3.39 10.60 -12.14
N THR A 143 3.02 11.13 -10.97
CA THR A 143 3.23 10.42 -9.69
C THR A 143 2.38 9.17 -9.62
N ALA A 144 1.10 9.26 -10.00
CA ALA A 144 0.21 8.10 -10.10
C ALA A 144 0.81 7.03 -11.03
N LYS A 145 1.15 7.35 -12.28
CA LYS A 145 1.77 6.38 -13.22
C LYS A 145 3.00 5.72 -12.62
N ALA A 146 3.87 6.49 -11.97
CA ALA A 146 5.10 5.98 -11.38
C ALA A 146 4.88 5.07 -10.16
N LEU A 147 3.80 5.29 -9.40
CA LEU A 147 3.36 4.40 -8.32
C LEU A 147 2.77 3.11 -8.91
N GLU A 148 1.74 3.21 -9.77
CA GLU A 148 1.05 2.06 -10.38
C GLU A 148 2.01 1.12 -11.14
N ASP A 149 2.88 1.68 -12.01
CA ASP A 149 3.91 0.91 -12.74
C ASP A 149 4.94 0.25 -11.80
N THR A 150 5.06 0.75 -10.56
CA THR A 150 5.92 0.20 -9.51
C THR A 150 5.18 -0.86 -8.69
N GLY A 151 3.90 -0.68 -8.35
CA GLY A 151 3.04 -1.68 -7.70
C GLY A 151 2.91 -2.95 -8.53
N VAL A 152 2.59 -2.83 -9.83
CA VAL A 152 2.55 -3.97 -10.76
C VAL A 152 3.88 -4.72 -10.80
N ALA A 153 4.99 -3.99 -10.98
CA ALA A 153 6.32 -4.58 -11.06
C ALA A 153 6.80 -5.19 -9.73
N ALA A 154 6.33 -4.68 -8.59
CA ALA A 154 6.58 -5.19 -7.26
C ALA A 154 5.87 -6.53 -7.03
N TYR A 155 4.59 -6.63 -7.39
CA TYR A 155 3.84 -7.88 -7.28
C TYR A 155 4.40 -8.98 -8.18
N ASN A 156 4.67 -8.67 -9.45
CA ASN A 156 5.25 -9.63 -10.39
C ASN A 156 6.64 -10.11 -9.95
N GLY A 157 7.47 -9.21 -9.42
CA GLY A 157 8.81 -9.53 -8.92
C GLY A 157 8.82 -10.32 -7.61
N ALA A 158 7.98 -9.93 -6.65
CA ALA A 158 7.93 -10.56 -5.32
C ALA A 158 7.10 -11.85 -5.29
N GLY A 159 6.20 -12.08 -6.25
CA GLY A 159 5.33 -13.27 -6.30
C GLY A 159 6.11 -14.60 -6.24
N LYS A 160 7.34 -14.64 -6.77
CA LYS A 160 8.23 -15.81 -6.72
C LYS A 160 8.83 -16.12 -5.33
N TYR A 161 8.73 -15.21 -4.34
CA TYR A 161 9.10 -15.48 -2.94
C TYR A 161 7.91 -16.04 -2.12
N ILE A 162 6.69 -16.06 -2.66
CA ILE A 162 5.50 -16.55 -1.94
C ILE A 162 5.44 -18.08 -2.03
N THR A 163 5.62 -18.76 -0.91
CA THR A 163 5.64 -20.23 -0.83
C THR A 163 4.25 -20.83 -0.63
N ASN A 164 3.31 -20.11 0.01
CA ASN A 164 1.94 -20.54 0.21
C ASN A 164 1.07 -20.24 -1.04
N PRO A 165 0.52 -21.27 -1.72
CA PRO A 165 -0.31 -21.07 -2.92
C PRO A 165 -1.55 -20.19 -2.67
N ALA A 166 -2.09 -20.16 -1.44
CA ALA A 166 -3.23 -19.31 -1.11
C ALA A 166 -2.87 -17.81 -1.18
N TYR A 167 -1.67 -17.44 -0.71
CA TYR A 167 -1.18 -16.07 -0.79
C TYR A 167 -0.78 -15.70 -2.23
N LEU A 168 -0.25 -16.64 -3.01
CA LEU A 168 0.04 -16.41 -4.44
C LEU A 168 -1.25 -16.16 -5.25
N VAL A 169 -2.33 -16.89 -4.95
CA VAL A 169 -3.67 -16.67 -5.54
C VAL A 169 -4.30 -15.33 -5.09
N ILE A 170 -3.88 -14.78 -3.96
CA ILE A 170 -4.28 -13.44 -3.49
C ILE A 170 -3.48 -12.37 -4.24
N ALA A 171 -2.15 -12.46 -4.25
CA ALA A 171 -1.28 -11.52 -4.97
C ALA A 171 -1.61 -11.46 -6.48
N GLY A 172 -1.85 -12.61 -7.12
CA GLY A 172 -2.27 -12.70 -8.52
C GLY A 172 -3.65 -12.09 -8.83
N LYS A 173 -4.49 -11.83 -7.81
CA LYS A 173 -5.74 -11.07 -7.98
C LYS A 173 -5.54 -9.58 -7.82
N ILE A 174 -4.69 -9.16 -6.87
CA ILE A 174 -4.39 -7.74 -6.60
C ILE A 174 -3.59 -7.17 -7.78
N VAL A 175 -2.53 -7.81 -8.25
CA VAL A 175 -1.80 -7.34 -9.45
C VAL A 175 -2.67 -7.23 -10.71
N SER A 176 -3.75 -8.01 -10.81
CA SER A 176 -4.74 -7.88 -11.90
C SER A 176 -5.59 -6.60 -11.77
N VAL A 177 -5.80 -6.10 -10.54
CA VAL A 177 -6.38 -4.79 -10.25
C VAL A 177 -5.36 -3.69 -10.57
N GLU A 178 -4.13 -3.77 -10.07
CA GLU A 178 -3.08 -2.76 -10.31
C GLU A 178 -2.75 -2.58 -11.80
N ALA A 179 -2.72 -3.65 -12.59
CA ALA A 179 -2.54 -3.54 -14.05
C ALA A 179 -3.66 -2.72 -14.73
N ARG A 180 -4.89 -2.76 -14.19
CA ARG A 180 -6.01 -1.92 -14.66
C ARG A 180 -5.87 -0.48 -14.17
N HIS A 181 -5.35 -0.27 -12.96
CA HIS A 181 -5.08 1.06 -12.41
C HIS A 181 -3.99 1.79 -13.21
N ALA A 182 -2.84 1.14 -13.44
CA ALA A 182 -1.79 1.61 -14.33
C ALA A 182 -2.36 1.99 -15.71
N SER A 183 -3.10 1.08 -16.35
CA SER A 183 -3.71 1.30 -17.66
C SER A 183 -4.71 2.47 -17.68
N ALA A 184 -5.49 2.66 -16.61
CA ALA A 184 -6.44 3.76 -16.47
C ALA A 184 -5.72 5.11 -16.35
N ILE A 185 -4.71 5.22 -15.48
CA ILE A 185 -3.88 6.43 -15.34
C ILE A 185 -3.14 6.76 -16.64
N ARG A 186 -2.57 5.75 -17.30
CA ARG A 186 -1.91 5.89 -18.61
C ARG A 186 -2.87 6.46 -19.67
N ASN A 187 -4.09 5.97 -19.73
CA ASN A 187 -5.12 6.50 -20.64
C ASN A 187 -5.65 7.89 -20.23
N LEU A 188 -5.55 8.31 -18.96
CA LEU A 188 -5.80 9.71 -18.56
C LEU A 188 -4.66 10.65 -18.98
N ILE A 189 -3.43 10.14 -19.10
CA ILE A 189 -2.27 10.91 -19.58
C ILE A 189 -2.35 11.09 -21.11
N ASN A 190 -2.55 10.00 -21.85
CA ASN A 190 -2.54 10.00 -23.32
C ASN A 190 -3.70 9.14 -23.89
N PRO A 191 -4.93 9.67 -23.97
CA PRO A 191 -6.13 8.90 -24.29
C PRO A 191 -6.11 8.24 -25.67
N GLY A 192 -6.40 6.93 -25.73
CA GLY A 192 -6.48 6.17 -26.99
C GLY A 192 -5.14 5.94 -27.70
N SER A 193 -4.02 6.13 -26.99
CA SER A 193 -2.66 5.82 -27.47
C SER A 193 -2.23 4.39 -27.10
N ALA A 194 -1.01 4.00 -27.51
CA ALA A 194 -0.39 2.76 -27.06
C ALA A 194 -0.03 2.77 -25.56
N ASP A 195 0.12 3.95 -24.95
CA ASP A 195 0.61 4.12 -23.57
C ASP A 195 -0.24 3.37 -22.54
N PHE A 196 -1.52 3.10 -22.85
CA PHE A 196 -2.45 2.27 -22.07
C PHE A 196 -1.82 0.95 -21.61
N SER A 197 -1.02 0.30 -22.45
CA SER A 197 -0.27 -0.92 -22.15
C SER A 197 0.97 -0.93 -23.03
N GLY A 198 1.86 0.04 -22.78
CA GLY A 198 2.97 0.38 -23.66
C GLY A 198 4.23 -0.44 -23.45
N ASP A 199 5.07 -0.48 -24.48
CA ASP A 199 6.39 -1.14 -24.50
C ASP A 199 7.38 -0.59 -23.44
N ASP A 200 7.01 0.44 -22.65
CA ASP A 200 7.77 0.89 -21.47
C ASP A 200 7.53 0.02 -20.22
N VAL A 201 6.46 -0.78 -20.21
CA VAL A 201 6.14 -1.74 -19.14
C VAL A 201 5.79 -3.16 -19.62
N ILE A 202 5.46 -3.35 -20.89
CA ILE A 202 5.21 -4.68 -21.48
C ILE A 202 6.44 -5.18 -22.22
N ASP A 203 6.86 -6.42 -21.95
CA ASP A 203 7.99 -7.07 -22.61
C ASP A 203 7.63 -7.68 -23.98
N ALA A 204 8.65 -8.16 -24.71
CA ALA A 204 8.46 -8.77 -26.04
C ALA A 204 7.67 -10.09 -26.05
N ASN A 205 7.29 -10.64 -24.88
CA ASN A 205 6.43 -11.81 -24.72
C ASN A 205 4.98 -11.42 -24.36
N GLY A 206 4.70 -10.12 -24.15
CA GLY A 206 3.40 -9.62 -23.70
C GLY A 206 3.20 -9.69 -22.18
N LEU A 207 4.29 -9.64 -21.40
CA LEU A 207 4.26 -9.69 -19.93
C LEU A 207 4.63 -8.34 -19.32
N ASP A 208 3.92 -7.92 -18.28
CA ASP A 208 4.32 -6.77 -17.44
C ASP A 208 5.70 -7.00 -16.80
N LEU A 209 6.43 -5.89 -16.55
CA LEU A 209 7.71 -5.93 -15.84
C LEU A 209 7.62 -6.64 -14.48
N ALA A 210 8.75 -7.21 -14.07
CA ALA A 210 8.99 -7.73 -12.73
C ALA A 210 10.33 -7.17 -12.23
N LYS A 211 10.34 -6.58 -11.03
CA LYS A 211 11.55 -5.96 -10.43
C LYS A 211 11.85 -6.61 -9.08
N GLU A 212 13.13 -6.75 -8.70
CA GLU A 212 13.44 -7.27 -7.37
C GLU A 212 12.97 -6.29 -6.28
N PRO A 213 12.57 -6.75 -5.09
CA PRO A 213 12.13 -5.86 -4.01
C PRO A 213 13.12 -4.75 -3.63
N LYS A 214 14.44 -4.95 -3.83
CA LYS A 214 15.45 -3.89 -3.68
C LYS A 214 15.26 -2.73 -4.65
N ASP A 215 14.92 -3.01 -5.90
CA ASP A 215 14.80 -2.01 -6.96
C ASP A 215 13.51 -1.20 -6.78
N ILE A 216 12.47 -1.86 -6.27
CA ILE A 216 11.24 -1.22 -5.80
C ILE A 216 11.49 -0.36 -4.56
N VAL A 217 12.21 -0.85 -3.55
CA VAL A 217 12.56 -0.05 -2.36
C VAL A 217 13.44 1.16 -2.72
N MET A 218 14.32 1.06 -3.72
CA MET A 218 15.05 2.21 -4.26
C MET A 218 14.14 3.21 -4.99
N ALA A 219 13.12 2.75 -5.71
CA ALA A 219 12.17 3.61 -6.43
C ALA A 219 11.18 4.31 -5.47
N ALA A 220 10.57 3.56 -4.55
CA ALA A 220 9.55 4.05 -3.63
C ALA A 220 10.14 4.74 -2.38
N GLY A 221 11.37 4.40 -1.98
CA GLY A 221 11.97 4.82 -0.71
C GLY A 221 12.07 6.33 -0.50
N ALA A 222 12.11 7.14 -1.57
CA ALA A 222 12.06 8.59 -1.47
C ALA A 222 10.75 9.13 -0.86
N PHE A 223 9.64 8.38 -0.99
CA PHE A 223 8.34 8.72 -0.43
C PHE A 223 8.15 8.23 1.01
N ILE A 224 8.97 7.30 1.50
CA ILE A 224 8.78 6.66 2.80
C ILE A 224 9.53 7.42 3.88
N LYS A 225 8.82 7.96 4.88
CA LYS A 225 9.42 8.70 6.00
C LYS A 225 9.67 7.81 7.22
N THR A 226 8.76 6.90 7.54
CA THR A 226 8.96 5.95 8.66
C THR A 226 10.04 4.91 8.31
N PRO A 227 11.16 4.84 9.06
CA PRO A 227 12.24 3.93 8.74
C PRO A 227 11.90 2.49 9.14
N PHE A 228 11.73 1.62 8.14
CA PHE A 228 11.75 0.17 8.32
C PHE A 228 13.03 -0.42 7.73
N THR A 229 13.41 -1.61 8.22
CA THR A 229 14.37 -2.49 7.56
C THR A 229 13.62 -3.59 6.84
N TRP A 230 14.19 -4.04 5.73
CA TRP A 230 13.79 -5.28 5.08
C TRP A 230 15.06 -6.09 4.84
N LYS A 231 15.00 -7.40 5.06
CA LYS A 231 16.12 -8.28 4.77
C LYS A 231 15.88 -8.90 3.39
N GLU A 232 16.77 -8.58 2.43
CA GLU A 232 16.85 -9.29 1.14
C GLU A 232 17.13 -10.81 1.33
N ARG A 233 17.42 -11.26 2.57
CA ARG A 233 17.58 -12.65 2.97
C ARG A 233 16.25 -13.42 3.10
N GLY A 234 15.52 -13.52 1.98
CA GLY A 234 14.55 -14.59 1.72
C GLY A 234 13.09 -14.15 1.52
N ILE A 235 12.34 -14.62 0.50
CA ILE A 235 12.61 -15.71 -0.48
C ILE A 235 13.18 -16.99 0.21
N ASN A 236 12.84 -17.25 1.47
CA ASN A 236 13.17 -18.43 2.30
C ASN A 236 12.37 -18.32 3.60
#